data_AF-A0A7C5KZ86-F1
#
_entry.id   AF-A0A7C5KZ86-F1
#
_cell.length_a   1.000
_cell.length_b   1.000
_cell.length_c   1.000
_cell.angle_alpha   90.00
_cell.angle_beta   90.00
_cell.angle_gamma   90.00
#
_symmetry.space_group_name_H-M   'P 1'
#
loop_
_entity.id
_entity.type
_entity.pdbx_description
1 polymer ?
#
loop_
_entity_poly.entity_id
_entity_poly.type
_entity_poly.pdbx_seq_one_letter_code
_entity_poly.pdbx_strand_id
1 'polypeptide(L)'
;MDINTLLLLGTLELALVAGVLAILAEVRRRRQLARLHVRQTTTGQPPESFESVHSGYLPYLEQQLLQTRARREACTDETEAAALDTRIGLLEREKALTEHGNDFPEEHWQQLLRLYAPEPAGEPPPTEETQASVPDETGPAKDGDTKGLAAARERIARLESFRDHFFAIKKQLAELEKEHAHTLTRLGQLLPEAERSHALQQLLDDMSDRQERLQAELAQLESQADELTREQKPQPESLAEPADDSGERATELSQKLEAQQHEMAQLKRTIDRLENELAEAGKLGEELERMQTANRDMEMCLKTMEEENEFLQEQIRTLLALDDADSVYGRAGDNEEVARLQQALQEKDTALAALQEKFDAMEQEYLSLYEEMHSRSS
;
A
#
# COMPACT_ATOMS: atom_id res chain seq x y z
N MET A 1 61.82 32.72 -12.52
CA MET A 1 60.55 32.40 -11.86
C MET A 1 60.61 33.00 -10.48
N ASP A 2 59.67 33.89 -10.18
CA ASP A 2 59.68 34.63 -8.92
C ASP A 2 59.24 33.74 -7.77
N ILE A 3 59.83 33.94 -6.59
CA ILE A 3 59.57 33.16 -5.36
C ILE A 3 58.07 33.12 -5.04
N ASN A 4 57.34 34.19 -5.33
CA ASN A 4 55.90 34.28 -5.12
C ASN A 4 55.10 33.33 -6.02
N THR A 5 55.56 33.06 -7.25
CA THR A 5 54.88 32.12 -8.16
C THR A 5 55.05 30.67 -7.71
N LEU A 6 56.22 30.32 -7.15
CA LEU A 6 56.46 29.00 -6.58
C LEU A 6 55.67 28.77 -5.29
N LEU A 7 55.53 29.81 -4.46
CA LEU A 7 54.71 29.76 -3.24
C LEU A 7 53.23 29.56 -3.55
N LEU A 8 52.70 30.29 -4.54
CA LEU A 8 51.29 30.21 -4.92
C LEU A 8 50.97 28.83 -5.53
N LEU A 9 51.86 28.31 -6.38
CA LEU A 9 51.73 26.96 -6.94
C LEU A 9 51.78 25.88 -5.84
N GLY A 10 52.70 26.01 -4.88
CA GLY A 10 52.80 25.10 -3.75
C GLY A 10 51.55 25.09 -2.86
N THR A 11 50.96 26.26 -2.59
CA THR A 11 49.70 26.34 -1.83
C THR A 11 48.51 25.75 -2.57
N LEU A 12 48.48 25.87 -3.90
CA LEU A 12 47.39 25.38 -4.74
C LEU A 12 47.44 23.86 -4.88
N GLU A 13 48.63 23.27 -5.02
CA GLU A 13 48.80 21.82 -4.98
C GLU A 13 48.39 21.23 -3.63
N LEU A 14 48.74 21.89 -2.52
CA LEU A 14 48.38 21.43 -1.18
C LEU A 14 46.86 21.49 -0.94
N ALA A 15 46.19 22.51 -1.48
CA ALA A 15 44.73 22.60 -1.47
C ALA A 15 44.04 21.52 -2.32
N LEU A 16 44.59 21.20 -3.50
CA LEU A 16 44.10 20.10 -4.34
C LEU A 16 44.27 18.75 -3.66
N VAL A 17 45.42 18.49 -3.05
CA VAL A 17 45.67 17.24 -2.30
C VAL A 17 44.73 17.12 -1.11
N ALA A 18 44.48 18.20 -0.37
CA ALA A 18 43.51 18.22 0.72
C ALA A 18 42.08 17.93 0.23
N GLY A 19 41.68 18.49 -0.92
CA GLY A 19 40.38 18.23 -1.55
C GLY A 19 40.22 16.76 -1.96
N VAL A 20 41.24 16.16 -2.57
CA VAL A 20 41.23 14.74 -2.96
C VAL A 20 41.16 13.84 -1.72
N LEU A 21 41.88 14.16 -0.65
CA LEU A 21 41.81 13.41 0.62
C LEU A 21 40.43 13.51 1.28
N ALA A 22 39.78 14.67 1.22
CA ALA A 22 38.42 14.85 1.71
C ALA A 22 37.41 14.00 0.91
N ILE A 23 37.51 14.00 -0.42
CA ILE A 23 36.66 13.16 -1.28
C ILE A 23 36.89 11.67 -1.00
N LEU A 24 38.15 11.24 -0.82
CA LEU A 24 38.46 9.85 -0.48
C LEU A 24 37.94 9.45 0.91
N ALA A 25 37.97 10.36 1.88
CA ALA A 25 37.38 10.15 3.20
C ALA A 25 35.84 10.02 3.12
N GLU A 26 35.20 10.87 2.33
CA GLU A 26 33.75 10.85 2.09
C GLU A 26 33.32 9.55 1.39
N VAL A 27 34.08 9.10 0.38
CA VAL A 27 33.84 7.83 -0.32
C VAL A 27 34.08 6.63 0.60
N ARG A 28 35.10 6.67 1.47
CA ARG A 28 35.29 5.63 2.50
C ARG A 28 34.15 5.60 3.51
N ARG A 29 33.67 6.75 3.96
CA ARG A 29 32.51 6.86 4.87
C ARG A 29 31.25 6.32 4.22
N ARG A 30 30.97 6.68 2.97
CA ARG A 30 29.83 6.13 2.19
C ARG A 30 29.94 4.62 1.99
N ARG A 31 31.14 4.09 1.71
CA ARG A 31 31.36 2.63 1.62
C ARG A 31 31.21 1.91 2.96
N GLN A 32 31.60 2.53 4.07
CA GLN A 32 31.36 1.98 5.40
C GLN A 32 29.86 1.97 5.74
N LEU A 33 29.14 3.05 5.42
CA LEU A 33 27.69 3.13 5.58
C LEU A 33 26.95 2.11 4.67
N ALA A 34 27.41 1.91 3.44
CA ALA A 34 26.85 0.89 2.54
C ALA A 34 27.10 -0.54 3.07
N ARG A 35 28.27 -0.80 3.68
CA ARG A 35 28.55 -2.10 4.32
C ARG A 35 27.68 -2.33 5.57
N LEU A 36 27.32 -1.28 6.30
CA LEU A 36 26.39 -1.38 7.43
C LEU A 36 24.95 -1.65 6.95
N HIS A 37 24.51 -1.02 5.85
CA HIS A 37 23.21 -1.31 5.23
C HIS A 37 23.14 -2.75 4.69
N VAL A 38 24.19 -3.24 4.01
CA VAL A 38 24.22 -4.62 3.50
C VAL A 38 24.22 -5.63 4.65
N ARG A 39 24.93 -5.37 5.75
CA ARG A 39 24.86 -6.24 6.95
C ARG A 39 23.48 -6.24 7.62
N GLN A 40 22.75 -5.13 7.60
CA GLN A 40 21.39 -5.02 8.15
C GLN A 40 20.35 -5.74 7.29
N THR A 41 20.54 -5.84 5.98
CA THR A 41 19.66 -6.61 5.09
C THR A 41 19.92 -8.12 5.13
N THR A 42 21.13 -8.57 5.46
CA THR A 42 21.45 -10.02 5.52
C THR A 42 21.06 -10.68 6.85
N THR A 43 20.75 -9.91 7.89
CA THR A 43 20.16 -10.43 9.14
C THR A 43 18.64 -10.19 9.21
N GLY A 44 18.03 -9.77 8.11
CA GLY A 44 16.60 -9.56 7.96
C GLY A 44 15.86 -10.80 7.45
N GLN A 45 16.17 -11.98 7.99
CA GLN A 45 15.20 -13.06 7.95
C GLN A 45 14.27 -12.81 9.14
N PRO A 46 13.00 -12.42 8.94
CA PRO A 46 12.05 -12.40 10.04
C PRO A 46 12.05 -13.81 10.66
N PRO A 47 12.06 -13.95 12.00
CA PRO A 47 11.91 -15.27 12.59
C PRO A 47 10.65 -15.91 11.98
N GLU A 48 10.78 -17.14 11.48
CA GLU A 48 9.74 -17.90 10.77
C GLU A 48 8.49 -18.21 11.63
N SER A 49 8.43 -17.67 12.84
CA SER A 49 7.29 -17.73 13.73
C SER A 49 7.29 -16.52 14.66
N PHE A 50 6.31 -15.63 14.50
CA PHE A 50 5.91 -14.67 15.53
C PHE A 50 5.27 -15.46 16.68
N GLU A 51 6.07 -15.94 17.63
CA GLU A 51 5.54 -16.71 18.77
C GLU A 51 4.77 -15.86 19.79
N SER A 52 4.87 -14.52 19.75
CA SER A 52 3.85 -13.63 20.32
C SER A 52 4.03 -12.20 19.79
N VAL A 53 2.92 -11.47 19.66
CA VAL A 53 2.88 -10.03 19.31
C VAL A 53 3.76 -9.18 20.26
N HIS A 54 4.07 -9.69 21.45
CA HIS A 54 4.71 -8.94 22.53
C HIS A 54 6.22 -9.16 22.64
N SER A 55 6.78 -10.26 22.12
CA SER A 55 8.24 -10.49 22.17
C SER A 55 9.00 -9.89 20.99
N GLY A 56 8.33 -9.68 19.84
CA GLY A 56 8.96 -9.15 18.63
C GLY A 56 8.77 -7.65 18.39
N TYR A 57 7.73 -7.04 18.96
CA TYR A 57 7.35 -5.66 18.63
C TYR A 57 8.21 -4.60 19.33
N LEU A 58 8.58 -4.81 20.59
CA LEU A 58 9.47 -3.88 21.31
C LEU A 58 10.87 -3.79 20.67
N PRO A 59 11.54 -4.91 20.32
CA PRO A 59 12.79 -4.86 19.55
C PRO A 59 12.65 -4.15 18.20
N TYR A 60 11.50 -4.32 17.53
CA TYR A 60 11.20 -3.64 16.28
C TYR A 60 11.08 -2.11 16.46
N LEU A 61 10.37 -1.66 17.50
CA LEU A 61 10.25 -0.23 17.82
C LEU A 61 11.62 0.38 18.14
N GLU A 62 12.46 -0.32 18.92
CA GLU A 62 13.83 0.13 19.19
C GLU A 62 14.67 0.26 17.93
N GLN A 63 14.55 -0.70 17.01
CA GLN A 63 15.24 -0.66 15.72
C GLN A 63 14.77 0.51 14.85
N GLN A 64 13.46 0.77 14.80
CA GLN A 64 12.89 1.92 14.09
C GLN A 64 13.37 3.25 14.69
N LEU A 65 13.40 3.36 16.01
CA LEU A 65 13.84 4.55 16.74
C LEU A 65 15.32 4.87 16.45
N LEU A 66 16.18 3.85 16.41
CA LEU A 66 17.58 3.99 16.03
C LEU A 66 17.73 4.43 14.57
N GLN A 67 16.93 3.87 13.64
CA GLN A 67 16.95 4.27 12.23
C GLN A 67 16.47 5.71 12.03
N THR A 68 15.41 6.13 12.72
CA THR A 68 14.90 7.50 12.62
C THR A 68 15.86 8.52 13.22
N ARG A 69 16.53 8.19 14.33
CA ARG A 69 17.59 9.03 14.91
C ARG A 69 18.80 9.15 13.98
N ALA A 70 19.24 8.04 13.37
CA ALA A 70 20.34 8.07 12.40
C ALA A 70 19.98 8.89 11.15
N ARG A 71 18.72 8.82 10.67
CA ARG A 71 18.22 9.68 9.59
C ARG A 71 18.15 11.15 10.01
N ARG A 72 17.75 11.43 11.25
CA ARG A 72 17.69 12.78 11.80
C ARG A 72 19.08 13.43 11.89
N GLU A 73 20.10 12.66 12.28
CA GLU A 73 21.50 13.11 12.33
C GLU A 73 22.11 13.35 10.95
N ALA A 74 21.66 12.62 9.92
CA ALA A 74 22.11 12.76 8.54
C ALA A 74 21.33 13.84 7.75
N CYS A 75 20.18 14.28 8.25
CA CYS A 75 19.29 15.23 7.60
C CYS A 75 19.75 16.67 7.84
N THR A 76 20.00 17.41 6.76
CA THR A 76 20.35 18.84 6.80
C THR A 76 19.15 19.77 6.68
N ASP A 77 18.01 19.24 6.22
CA ASP A 77 16.82 20.02 5.90
C ASP A 77 15.92 20.19 7.13
N GLU A 78 15.58 21.44 7.47
CA GLU A 78 14.86 21.79 8.71
C GLU A 78 13.41 21.28 8.77
N THR A 79 12.74 21.13 7.63
CA THR A 79 11.37 20.62 7.53
C THR A 79 11.30 19.10 7.72
N GLU A 80 12.21 18.37 7.07
CA GLU A 80 12.36 16.92 7.24
C GLU A 80 12.87 16.58 8.65
N ALA A 81 13.77 17.40 9.17
CA ALA A 81 14.20 17.38 10.57
C ALA A 81 13.03 17.45 11.56
N ALA A 82 12.11 18.40 11.41
CA ALA A 82 10.93 18.53 12.27
C ALA A 82 9.96 17.33 12.13
N ALA A 83 9.80 16.80 10.91
CA ALA A 83 9.01 15.59 10.67
C ALA A 83 9.64 14.34 11.31
N LEU A 84 10.97 14.24 11.30
CA LEU A 84 11.70 13.17 11.96
C LEU A 84 11.68 13.31 13.50
N ASP A 85 11.74 14.53 14.03
CA ASP A 85 11.63 14.80 15.47
C ASP A 85 10.24 14.43 16.00
N THR A 86 9.17 14.79 15.27
CA THR A 86 7.80 14.38 15.59
C THR A 86 7.62 12.87 15.52
N ARG A 87 8.19 12.21 14.50
CA ARG A 87 8.19 10.75 14.39
C ARG A 87 8.95 10.07 15.53
N ILE A 88 10.11 10.59 15.93
CA ILE A 88 10.87 10.08 17.08
C ILE A 88 10.03 10.19 18.36
N GLY A 89 9.37 11.33 18.58
CA GLY A 89 8.49 11.53 19.73
C GLY A 89 7.29 10.58 19.77
N LEU A 90 6.72 10.23 18.62
CA LEU A 90 5.64 9.24 18.52
C LEU A 90 6.14 7.83 18.83
N LEU A 91 7.28 7.43 18.25
CA LEU A 91 7.88 6.11 18.49
C LEU A 91 8.33 5.93 19.95
N GLU A 92 8.80 6.99 20.61
CA GLU A 92 9.14 6.97 22.04
C GLU A 92 7.90 6.80 22.93
N ARG A 93 6.79 7.46 22.59
CA ARG A 93 5.52 7.32 23.31
C ARG A 93 4.87 5.96 23.09
N GLU A 94 4.93 5.44 21.87
CA GLU A 94 4.47 4.10 21.53
C GLU A 94 5.30 3.05 22.26
N LYS A 95 6.63 3.19 22.26
CA LYS A 95 7.51 2.33 23.07
C LYS A 95 7.12 2.38 24.55
N ALA A 96 6.94 3.57 25.12
CA ALA A 96 6.52 3.71 26.52
C ALA A 96 5.17 3.02 26.77
N LEU A 97 4.18 3.16 25.89
CA LEU A 97 2.90 2.46 26.02
C LEU A 97 3.03 0.96 25.90
N THR A 98 3.87 0.44 25.01
CA THR A 98 4.10 -1.01 24.91
C THR A 98 4.83 -1.57 26.13
N GLU A 99 5.69 -0.78 26.77
CA GLU A 99 6.33 -1.15 28.04
C GLU A 99 5.32 -1.15 29.21
N HIS A 100 4.34 -0.23 29.22
CA HIS A 100 3.29 -0.15 30.25
C HIS A 100 2.07 -1.05 29.98
N GLY A 101 1.82 -1.43 28.73
CA GLY A 101 0.74 -2.31 28.30
C GLY A 101 0.88 -3.76 28.78
N ASN A 102 2.04 -4.11 29.35
CA ASN A 102 2.24 -5.36 30.09
C ASN A 102 1.31 -5.48 31.32
N ASP A 103 0.86 -4.36 31.89
CA ASP A 103 0.00 -4.37 33.07
C ASP A 103 -1.50 -4.38 32.72
N PHE A 104 -1.90 -3.91 31.52
CA PHE A 104 -3.32 -3.81 31.10
C PHE A 104 -3.52 -4.01 29.58
N PRO A 105 -3.69 -5.25 29.09
CA PRO A 105 -3.75 -5.56 27.65
C PRO A 105 -5.04 -5.09 26.96
N GLU A 106 -6.14 -4.88 27.70
CA GLU A 106 -7.45 -4.52 27.13
C GLU A 106 -7.52 -3.05 26.66
N GLU A 107 -6.71 -2.16 27.24
CA GLU A 107 -6.70 -0.73 26.89
C GLU A 107 -5.55 -0.34 25.94
N HIS A 108 -4.58 -1.24 25.73
CA HIS A 108 -3.37 -0.98 24.94
C HIS A 108 -3.68 -0.42 23.54
N TRP A 109 -4.62 -1.05 22.82
CA TRP A 109 -5.02 -0.61 21.49
C TRP A 109 -5.77 0.72 21.48
N GLN A 110 -6.58 0.98 22.51
CA GLN A 110 -7.29 2.26 22.62
C GLN A 110 -6.33 3.40 22.95
N GLN A 111 -5.29 3.14 23.74
CA GLN A 111 -4.25 4.10 24.08
C GLN A 111 -3.31 4.39 22.89
N LEU A 112 -2.96 3.36 22.09
CA LEU A 112 -2.23 3.54 20.84
C LEU A 112 -3.02 4.39 19.83
N LEU A 113 -4.32 4.11 19.65
CA LEU A 113 -5.17 4.90 18.75
C LEU A 113 -5.29 6.36 19.18
N ARG A 114 -5.22 6.65 20.49
CA ARG A 114 -5.19 8.03 21.01
C ARG A 114 -3.88 8.77 20.71
N LEU A 115 -2.74 8.08 20.59
CA LEU A 115 -1.46 8.72 20.24
C LEU A 115 -1.39 9.15 18.77
N TYR A 116 -2.05 8.41 17.88
CA TYR A 116 -2.08 8.67 16.45
C TYR A 116 -3.32 9.48 16.01
N ALA A 117 -4.28 9.71 16.91
CA ALA A 117 -5.38 10.62 16.67
C ALA A 117 -4.87 12.07 16.59
N PRO A 118 -5.30 12.85 15.58
CA PRO A 118 -4.93 14.26 15.48
C PRO A 118 -5.45 14.99 16.72
N GLU A 119 -4.55 15.67 17.43
CA GLU A 119 -4.85 16.40 18.66
C GLU A 119 -6.02 17.37 18.40
N PRO A 120 -7.21 17.16 19.01
CA PRO A 120 -8.30 18.09 18.84
C PRO A 120 -7.88 19.42 19.46
N ALA A 121 -7.89 20.47 18.64
CA ALA A 121 -7.59 21.82 19.07
C ALA A 121 -8.51 22.23 20.22
N GLY A 122 -7.96 22.19 21.43
CA GLY A 122 -8.42 22.92 22.62
C GLY A 122 -9.73 22.45 23.24
N GLU A 123 -9.65 21.52 24.19
CA GLU A 123 -10.55 21.49 25.37
C GLU A 123 -9.72 21.07 26.62
N PRO A 124 -9.90 21.74 27.78
CA PRO A 124 -9.15 21.45 29.00
C PRO A 124 -9.59 20.12 29.64
N PRO A 125 -8.72 19.49 30.46
CA PRO A 125 -8.83 18.07 30.80
C PRO A 125 -10.07 17.75 31.65
N PRO A 126 -10.73 16.60 31.45
CA PRO A 126 -11.73 16.12 32.39
C PRO A 126 -11.04 15.61 33.66
N THR A 127 -11.53 16.11 34.79
CA THR A 127 -11.16 15.69 36.13
C THR A 127 -11.61 14.24 36.37
N GLU A 128 -10.79 13.54 37.14
CA GLU A 128 -10.95 12.16 37.61
C GLU A 128 -12.35 11.85 38.18
N GLU A 129 -12.72 10.58 38.03
CA GLU A 129 -13.66 9.82 38.86
C GLU A 129 -15.10 10.31 38.98
N THR A 130 -16.06 9.51 38.48
CA THR A 130 -17.15 8.98 39.30
C THR A 130 -17.77 7.78 38.59
N GLN A 131 -17.48 6.58 39.09
CA GLN A 131 -18.35 5.42 38.95
C GLN A 131 -19.69 5.78 39.60
N ALA A 132 -20.75 5.98 38.80
CA ALA A 132 -22.10 6.19 39.33
C ALA A 132 -22.90 4.91 39.15
N SER A 133 -23.12 4.26 40.29
CA SER A 133 -23.96 3.11 40.56
C SER A 133 -25.35 3.22 39.92
N VAL A 134 -25.84 2.08 39.43
CA VAL A 134 -27.26 1.84 39.13
C VAL A 134 -28.04 1.82 40.44
N PRO A 135 -29.08 2.67 40.64
CA PRO A 135 -30.05 2.47 41.70
C PRO A 135 -31.26 1.70 41.16
N ASP A 136 -31.50 0.59 41.84
CA ASP A 136 -32.69 -0.26 41.82
C ASP A 136 -33.96 0.56 42.18
N GLU A 137 -34.98 0.58 41.30
CA GLU A 137 -36.27 1.21 41.57
C GLU A 137 -37.30 0.15 42.00
N THR A 138 -37.49 -0.01 43.31
CA THR A 138 -38.71 -0.55 43.90
C THR A 138 -39.35 0.48 44.84
N GLY A 139 -40.52 1.00 44.47
CA GLY A 139 -41.47 1.64 45.40
C GLY A 139 -41.68 3.16 45.24
N PRO A 140 -42.86 3.70 45.67
CA PRO A 140 -43.71 4.47 44.76
C PRO A 140 -43.79 5.99 45.01
N ALA A 141 -43.96 6.70 43.90
CA ALA A 141 -44.62 7.99 43.63
C ALA A 141 -44.76 9.05 44.76
N LYS A 142 -44.15 10.23 44.53
CA LYS A 142 -44.87 11.53 44.64
C LYS A 142 -44.22 12.81 44.06
N ASP A 143 -43.17 12.72 43.22
CA ASP A 143 -42.58 13.88 42.50
C ASP A 143 -42.44 13.64 40.97
N GLY A 144 -43.41 12.95 40.35
CA GLY A 144 -43.21 12.20 39.10
C GLY A 144 -43.34 12.96 37.76
N ASP A 145 -44.13 14.02 37.66
CA ASP A 145 -44.53 14.50 36.31
C ASP A 145 -43.49 15.41 35.64
N THR A 146 -42.79 16.27 36.39
CA THR A 146 -41.83 17.22 35.79
C THR A 146 -40.49 16.57 35.47
N LYS A 147 -40.04 15.61 36.29
CA LYS A 147 -38.83 14.81 36.03
C LYS A 147 -39.05 13.81 34.89
N GLY A 148 -40.23 13.17 34.84
CA GLY A 148 -40.59 12.27 33.74
C GLY A 148 -40.68 12.99 32.39
N LEU A 149 -41.24 14.20 32.36
CA LEU A 149 -41.31 15.01 31.14
C LEU A 149 -39.93 15.52 30.68
N ALA A 150 -39.04 15.88 31.60
CA ALA A 150 -37.67 16.26 31.26
C ALA A 150 -36.87 15.08 30.68
N ALA A 151 -36.94 13.91 31.33
CA ALA A 151 -36.30 12.69 30.83
C ALA A 151 -36.85 12.23 29.47
N ALA A 152 -38.17 12.35 29.25
CA ALA A 152 -38.80 12.07 27.97
C ALA A 152 -38.31 13.02 26.86
N ARG A 153 -38.16 14.32 27.17
CA ARG A 153 -37.63 15.32 26.22
C ARG A 153 -36.17 15.06 25.86
N GLU A 154 -35.33 14.71 26.83
CA GLU A 154 -33.94 14.32 26.56
C GLU A 154 -33.87 13.06 25.70
N ARG A 155 -34.74 12.08 25.95
CA ARG A 155 -34.80 10.87 25.14
C ARG A 155 -35.23 11.17 23.71
N ILE A 156 -36.20 12.06 23.52
CA ILE A 156 -36.62 12.51 22.18
C ILE A 156 -35.47 13.22 21.47
N ALA A 157 -34.74 14.12 22.15
CA ALA A 157 -33.60 14.81 21.55
C ALA A 157 -32.47 13.84 21.13
N ARG A 158 -32.18 12.81 21.94
CA ARG A 158 -31.21 11.76 21.58
C ARG A 158 -31.69 10.90 20.40
N LEU A 159 -32.99 10.64 20.31
CA LEU A 159 -33.57 9.90 19.17
C LEU A 159 -33.55 10.74 17.89
N GLU A 160 -33.76 12.06 18.00
CA GLU A 160 -33.63 12.98 16.87
C GLU A 160 -32.18 13.08 16.40
N SER A 161 -31.21 13.18 17.33
CA SER A 161 -29.79 13.18 16.95
C SER A 161 -29.40 11.84 16.32
N PHE A 162 -29.86 10.72 16.86
CA PHE A 162 -29.62 9.40 16.28
C PHE A 162 -30.22 9.27 14.88
N ARG A 163 -31.45 9.74 14.69
CA ARG A 163 -32.13 9.77 13.38
C ARG A 163 -31.30 10.55 12.36
N ASP A 164 -30.82 11.73 12.74
CA ASP A 164 -30.05 12.59 11.84
C ASP A 164 -28.68 11.96 11.50
N HIS A 165 -28.01 11.31 12.47
CA HIS A 165 -26.80 10.52 12.21
C HIS A 165 -27.06 9.32 11.30
N PHE A 166 -28.17 8.60 11.52
CA PHE A 166 -28.56 7.46 10.69
C PHE A 166 -28.79 7.89 9.23
N PHE A 167 -29.44 9.04 9.00
CA PHE A 167 -29.63 9.56 7.64
C PHE A 167 -28.32 10.07 7.02
N ALA A 168 -27.41 10.64 7.81
CA ALA A 168 -26.07 11.01 7.34
C ALA A 168 -25.29 9.77 6.88
N ILE A 169 -25.27 8.71 7.69
CA ILE A 169 -24.60 7.44 7.34
C ILE A 169 -25.25 6.80 6.12
N LYS A 170 -26.59 6.76 6.04
CA LYS A 170 -27.30 6.22 4.88
C LYS A 170 -26.98 6.98 3.60
N LYS A 171 -26.80 8.30 3.69
CA LYS A 171 -26.39 9.12 2.55
C LYS A 171 -24.96 8.81 2.12
N GLN A 172 -24.03 8.71 3.07
CA GLN A 172 -22.64 8.32 2.80
C GLN A 172 -22.57 6.93 2.14
N LEU A 173 -23.35 5.96 2.63
CA LEU A 173 -23.38 4.61 2.08
C LEU A 173 -23.92 4.60 0.64
N ALA A 174 -24.94 5.39 0.33
CA ALA A 174 -25.46 5.55 -1.03
C ALA A 174 -24.49 6.31 -1.96
N GLU A 175 -23.64 7.18 -1.44
CA GLU A 175 -22.56 7.83 -2.20
C GLU A 175 -21.44 6.84 -2.50
N LEU A 176 -21.04 6.03 -1.51
CA LEU A 176 -20.03 4.98 -1.64
C LEU A 176 -20.45 3.89 -2.64
N GLU A 177 -21.72 3.46 -2.62
CA GLU A 177 -22.26 2.52 -3.60
C GLU A 177 -22.20 3.07 -5.04
N LYS A 178 -22.44 4.38 -5.22
CA LYS A 178 -22.33 5.03 -6.54
C LYS A 178 -20.89 5.13 -7.00
N GLU A 179 -19.97 5.47 -6.09
CA GLU A 179 -18.54 5.49 -6.39
C GLU A 179 -18.04 4.09 -6.78
N HIS A 180 -18.45 3.05 -6.06
CA HIS A 180 -18.12 1.67 -6.38
C HIS A 180 -18.68 1.22 -7.74
N ALA A 181 -19.93 1.59 -8.07
CA ALA A 181 -20.48 1.32 -9.39
C ALA A 181 -19.71 2.06 -10.50
N HIS A 182 -19.26 3.29 -10.21
CA HIS A 182 -18.47 4.08 -11.15
C HIS A 182 -17.07 3.49 -11.37
N THR A 183 -16.39 3.04 -10.32
CA THR A 183 -15.08 2.39 -10.42
C THR A 183 -15.17 1.06 -11.17
N LEU A 184 -16.18 0.23 -10.92
CA LEU A 184 -16.42 -1.00 -11.69
C LEU A 184 -16.64 -0.72 -13.18
N THR A 185 -17.39 0.34 -13.51
CA THR A 185 -17.61 0.74 -14.91
C THR A 185 -16.30 1.19 -15.56
N ARG A 186 -15.47 1.94 -14.83
CA ARG A 186 -14.15 2.39 -15.29
C ARG A 186 -13.18 1.22 -15.47
N LEU A 187 -13.18 0.25 -14.55
CA LEU A 187 -12.37 -0.97 -14.67
C LEU A 187 -12.80 -1.82 -15.87
N GLY A 188 -14.11 -1.93 -16.12
CA GLY A 188 -14.64 -2.62 -17.31
C GLY A 188 -14.21 -1.96 -18.63
N GLN A 189 -13.97 -0.65 -18.64
CA GLN A 189 -13.45 0.07 -19.81
C GLN A 189 -11.94 -0.11 -20.03
N LEU A 190 -11.16 -0.33 -18.95
CA LEU A 190 -9.70 -0.49 -19.01
C LEU A 190 -9.26 -1.94 -19.27
N LEU A 191 -10.11 -2.92 -18.96
CA LEU A 191 -9.88 -4.34 -19.25
C LEU A 191 -9.46 -4.64 -20.71
N PRO A 192 -10.15 -4.12 -21.75
CA PRO A 192 -9.74 -4.32 -23.14
C PRO A 192 -8.42 -3.60 -23.50
N GLU A 193 -7.97 -2.60 -22.73
CA GLU A 193 -6.66 -1.97 -22.93
C GLU A 193 -5.53 -2.85 -22.38
N ALA A 194 -5.78 -3.57 -21.28
CA ALA A 194 -4.85 -4.55 -20.73
C ALA A 194 -4.74 -5.82 -21.60
N GLU A 195 -5.84 -6.26 -22.22
CA GLU A 195 -5.79 -7.37 -23.19
C GLU A 195 -4.99 -6.98 -24.45
N ARG A 196 -5.09 -5.72 -24.89
CA ARG A 196 -4.29 -5.20 -26.00
C ARG A 196 -2.82 -5.08 -25.66
N SER A 197 -2.46 -4.70 -24.42
CA SER A 197 -1.06 -4.65 -24.01
C SER A 197 -0.44 -6.05 -23.97
N HIS A 198 -1.19 -7.05 -23.51
CA HIS A 198 -0.72 -8.43 -23.54
C HIS A 198 -0.51 -8.95 -24.97
N ALA A 199 -1.43 -8.63 -25.91
CA ALA A 199 -1.26 -8.97 -27.31
C ALA A 199 -0.05 -8.27 -27.97
N LEU A 200 0.26 -7.04 -27.58
CA LEU A 200 1.46 -6.32 -28.04
C LEU A 200 2.74 -6.94 -27.47
N GLN A 201 2.70 -7.43 -26.23
CA GLN A 201 3.83 -8.09 -25.60
C GLN A 201 4.15 -9.43 -26.28
N GLN A 202 3.13 -10.24 -26.58
CA GLN A 202 3.28 -11.46 -27.38
C GLN A 202 3.85 -11.17 -28.77
N LEU A 203 3.43 -10.08 -29.41
CA LEU A 203 3.99 -9.66 -30.70
C LEU A 203 5.46 -9.24 -30.59
N LEU A 204 5.85 -8.61 -29.49
CA LEU A 204 7.23 -8.20 -29.25
C LEU A 204 8.14 -9.43 -29.07
N ASP A 205 7.67 -10.43 -28.31
CA ASP A 205 8.38 -11.71 -28.09
C ASP A 205 8.53 -12.48 -29.42
N ASP A 206 7.48 -12.54 -30.24
CA ASP A 206 7.54 -13.12 -31.58
C ASP A 206 8.56 -12.40 -32.50
N MET A 207 8.71 -11.09 -32.33
CA MET A 207 9.67 -10.28 -33.10
C MET A 207 11.10 -10.46 -32.59
N SER A 208 11.34 -10.56 -31.27
CA SER A 208 12.66 -10.88 -30.73
C SER A 208 13.13 -12.27 -31.17
N ASP A 209 12.24 -13.26 -31.13
CA ASP A 209 12.55 -14.62 -31.60
C ASP A 209 12.95 -14.65 -33.08
N ARG A 210 12.29 -13.84 -33.92
CA ARG A 210 12.66 -13.70 -35.33
C ARG A 210 13.99 -13.00 -35.52
N GLN A 211 14.27 -11.98 -34.71
CA GLN A 211 15.52 -11.25 -34.76
C GLN A 211 16.72 -12.12 -34.35
N GLU A 212 16.56 -12.95 -33.31
CA GLU A 212 17.58 -13.92 -32.90
C GLU A 212 17.85 -14.95 -33.98
N ARG A 213 16.80 -15.48 -34.63
CA ARG A 213 16.95 -16.40 -35.77
C ARG A 213 17.70 -15.75 -36.94
N LEU A 214 17.35 -14.52 -37.30
CA LEU A 214 18.02 -13.79 -38.37
C LEU A 214 19.47 -13.46 -38.03
N GLN A 215 19.77 -13.12 -36.77
CA GLN A 215 21.15 -12.92 -36.31
C GLN A 215 21.96 -14.22 -36.38
N ALA A 216 21.37 -15.36 -36.02
CA ALA A 216 22.02 -16.66 -36.14
C ALA A 216 22.29 -17.02 -37.62
N GLU A 217 21.35 -16.75 -38.52
CA GLU A 217 21.52 -16.94 -39.97
C GLU A 217 22.62 -16.02 -40.53
N LEU A 218 22.67 -14.76 -40.11
CA LEU A 218 23.74 -13.82 -40.51
C LEU A 218 25.11 -14.27 -40.02
N ALA A 219 25.24 -14.67 -38.75
CA ALA A 219 26.49 -15.19 -38.20
C ALA A 219 26.95 -16.46 -38.96
N GLN A 220 26.01 -17.30 -39.36
CA GLN A 220 26.30 -18.48 -40.18
C GLN A 220 26.80 -18.08 -41.58
N LEU A 221 26.17 -17.10 -42.24
CA LEU A 221 26.61 -16.60 -43.54
C LEU A 221 27.97 -15.90 -43.47
N GLU A 222 28.25 -15.14 -42.40
CA GLU A 222 29.55 -14.52 -42.16
C GLU A 222 30.64 -15.57 -41.99
N SER A 223 30.39 -16.63 -41.21
CA SER A 223 31.35 -17.73 -41.07
C SER A 223 31.65 -18.44 -42.40
N GLN A 224 30.63 -18.65 -43.24
CA GLN A 224 30.79 -19.22 -44.58
C GLN A 224 31.56 -18.29 -45.53
N ALA A 225 31.32 -16.98 -45.45
CA ALA A 225 32.05 -15.99 -46.24
C ALA A 225 33.52 -15.91 -45.80
N ASP A 226 33.80 -15.93 -44.50
CA ASP A 226 35.16 -15.93 -43.96
C ASP A 226 35.95 -17.19 -44.37
N GLU A 227 35.30 -18.36 -44.38
CA GLU A 227 35.90 -19.61 -44.86
C GLU A 227 36.29 -19.51 -46.35
N LEU A 228 35.37 -19.03 -47.20
CA LEU A 228 35.63 -18.84 -48.64
C LEU A 228 36.74 -17.80 -48.90
N THR A 229 36.79 -16.74 -48.09
CA THR A 229 37.80 -15.69 -48.21
C THR A 229 39.18 -16.17 -47.75
N ARG A 230 39.22 -17.09 -46.77
CA ARG A 230 40.45 -17.71 -46.26
C ARG A 230 41.05 -18.70 -47.26
N GLU A 231 40.23 -19.35 -48.07
CA GLU A 231 40.66 -20.25 -49.15
C GLU A 231 41.19 -19.52 -50.39
N GLN A 232 40.87 -18.23 -50.57
CA GLN A 232 41.13 -17.47 -51.80
C GLN A 232 42.36 -16.54 -51.78
N LYS A 233 43.38 -16.78 -50.93
CA LYS A 233 44.56 -15.91 -50.85
C LYS A 233 45.55 -16.15 -52.03
N PRO A 234 45.76 -15.22 -52.97
CA PRO A 234 46.79 -15.34 -54.00
C PRO A 234 48.10 -14.68 -53.55
N GLN A 235 49.24 -15.29 -53.87
CA GLN A 235 50.55 -14.60 -53.94
C GLN A 235 50.57 -13.68 -55.18
N PRO A 236 51.32 -12.56 -55.15
CA PRO A 236 52.44 -12.50 -56.10
C PRO A 236 53.67 -11.69 -55.65
N GLU A 237 54.74 -11.95 -56.40
CA GLU A 237 56.11 -11.47 -56.28
C GLU A 237 56.40 -10.12 -56.98
N SER A 238 57.50 -9.53 -56.52
CA SER A 238 58.57 -8.86 -57.30
C SER A 238 58.45 -7.40 -57.76
N LEU A 239 59.58 -6.72 -57.52
CA LEU A 239 59.97 -5.34 -57.80
C LEU A 239 60.25 -5.09 -59.29
N ALA A 240 60.00 -3.85 -59.75
CA ALA A 240 60.90 -3.12 -60.66
C ALA A 240 60.52 -1.62 -60.75
N GLU A 241 61.47 -0.73 -60.47
CA GLU A 241 61.51 0.63 -61.05
C GLU A 241 62.24 0.55 -62.42
N PRO A 242 62.04 1.52 -63.34
CA PRO A 242 62.89 2.71 -63.34
C PRO A 242 62.17 4.04 -63.63
N ALA A 243 62.77 5.07 -63.06
CA ALA A 243 62.53 6.50 -63.19
C ALA A 243 62.07 7.03 -64.58
N ASP A 244 60.84 7.58 -64.60
CA ASP A 244 60.50 8.88 -65.21
C ASP A 244 59.34 9.58 -64.45
N ASP A 245 59.31 9.40 -63.13
CA ASP A 245 58.08 9.04 -62.42
C ASP A 245 57.60 10.12 -61.42
N SER A 246 58.23 11.32 -61.41
CA SER A 246 57.96 12.35 -60.39
C SER A 246 56.59 13.02 -60.52
N GLY A 247 56.04 13.11 -61.74
CA GLY A 247 54.69 13.64 -61.99
C GLY A 247 53.61 12.59 -61.77
N GLU A 248 53.85 11.36 -62.22
CA GLU A 248 52.94 10.23 -62.05
C GLU A 248 52.84 9.79 -60.59
N ARG A 249 53.95 9.74 -59.84
CA ARG A 249 53.94 9.52 -58.38
C ARG A 249 53.19 10.61 -57.62
N ALA A 250 53.25 11.87 -58.06
CA ALA A 250 52.48 12.95 -57.43
C ALA A 250 50.98 12.76 -57.65
N THR A 251 50.56 12.32 -58.84
CA THR A 251 49.16 11.98 -59.12
C THR A 251 48.70 10.71 -58.40
N GLU A 252 49.54 9.69 -58.28
CA GLU A 252 49.24 8.49 -57.49
C GLU A 252 49.12 8.79 -56.00
N LEU A 253 50.00 9.65 -55.46
CA LEU A 253 49.91 10.10 -54.08
C LEU A 253 48.66 10.93 -53.84
N SER A 254 48.26 11.77 -54.79
CA SER A 254 47.00 12.53 -54.73
C SER A 254 45.79 11.58 -54.75
N GLN A 255 45.78 10.58 -55.62
CA GLN A 255 44.71 9.56 -55.66
C GLN A 255 44.66 8.72 -54.37
N LYS A 256 45.82 8.34 -53.82
CA LYS A 256 45.90 7.64 -52.52
C LYS A 256 45.40 8.51 -51.38
N LEU A 257 45.71 9.81 -51.39
CA LEU A 257 45.23 10.77 -50.40
C LEU A 257 43.71 10.95 -50.50
N GLU A 258 43.16 11.04 -51.72
CA GLU A 258 41.72 11.12 -51.95
C GLU A 258 41.00 9.82 -51.52
N ALA A 259 41.59 8.66 -51.81
CA ALA A 259 41.08 7.37 -51.34
C ALA A 259 41.09 7.29 -49.80
N GLN A 260 42.18 7.71 -49.16
CA GLN A 260 42.27 7.75 -47.69
C GLN A 260 41.31 8.77 -47.07
N GLN A 261 41.08 9.92 -47.71
CA GLN A 261 40.08 10.88 -47.27
C GLN A 261 38.66 10.32 -47.40
N HIS A 262 38.40 9.55 -48.46
CA HIS A 262 37.12 8.87 -48.63
C HIS A 262 36.92 7.78 -47.57
N GLU A 263 37.94 6.97 -47.29
CA GLU A 263 37.91 5.97 -46.22
C GLU A 263 37.74 6.61 -44.84
N MET A 264 38.46 7.69 -44.53
CA MET A 264 38.27 8.45 -43.30
C MET A 264 36.84 9.02 -43.18
N ALA A 265 36.26 9.50 -44.29
CA ALA A 265 34.89 9.99 -44.30
C ALA A 265 33.87 8.86 -44.10
N GLN A 266 34.12 7.68 -44.65
CA GLN A 266 33.28 6.49 -44.43
C GLN A 266 33.38 6.00 -42.98
N LEU A 267 34.60 5.88 -42.44
CA LEU A 267 34.84 5.49 -41.05
C LEU A 267 34.19 6.47 -40.07
N LYS A 268 34.25 7.77 -40.37
CA LYS A 268 33.57 8.78 -39.55
C LYS A 268 32.06 8.58 -39.54
N ARG A 269 31.44 8.32 -40.69
CA ARG A 269 30.00 8.02 -40.77
C ARG A 269 29.63 6.74 -40.02
N THR A 270 30.49 5.72 -40.05
CA THR A 270 30.24 4.50 -39.27
C THR A 270 30.37 4.74 -37.78
N ILE A 271 31.32 5.57 -37.34
CA ILE A 271 31.44 5.97 -35.94
C ILE A 271 30.21 6.75 -35.50
N ASP A 272 29.79 7.76 -36.26
CA ASP A 272 28.59 8.55 -35.96
C ASP A 272 27.34 7.65 -35.88
N ARG A 273 27.24 6.63 -36.73
CA ARG A 273 26.15 5.64 -36.69
C ARG A 273 26.21 4.77 -35.43
N LEU A 274 27.39 4.24 -35.08
CA LEU A 274 27.58 3.42 -33.89
C LEU A 274 27.34 4.21 -32.60
N GLU A 275 27.68 5.49 -32.57
CA GLU A 275 27.38 6.38 -31.44
C GLU A 275 25.86 6.56 -31.25
N ASN A 276 25.11 6.71 -32.35
CA ASN A 276 23.64 6.76 -32.30
C ASN A 276 23.03 5.43 -31.84
N GLU A 277 23.52 4.30 -32.37
CA GLU A 277 23.06 2.96 -31.96
C GLU A 277 23.37 2.69 -30.47
N LEU A 278 24.53 3.15 -29.96
CA LEU A 278 24.86 3.07 -28.52
C LEU A 278 23.92 3.93 -27.67
N ALA A 279 23.56 5.13 -28.15
CA ALA A 279 22.62 6.01 -27.45
C ALA A 279 21.19 5.41 -27.42
N GLU A 280 20.77 4.74 -28.50
CA GLU A 280 19.50 4.01 -28.55
C GLU A 280 19.49 2.80 -27.63
N ALA A 281 20.58 2.01 -27.60
CA ALA A 281 20.75 0.90 -26.67
C ALA A 281 20.72 1.38 -25.20
N GLY A 282 21.29 2.55 -24.91
CA GLY A 282 21.21 3.17 -23.58
C GLY A 282 19.76 3.49 -23.16
N LYS A 283 18.95 4.06 -24.07
CA LYS A 283 17.53 4.34 -23.80
C LYS A 283 16.72 3.06 -23.56
N LEU A 284 16.96 2.02 -24.37
CA LEU A 284 16.33 0.71 -24.16
C LEU A 284 16.75 0.10 -22.81
N GLY A 285 18.01 0.28 -22.40
CA GLY A 285 18.49 -0.12 -21.08
C GLY A 285 17.73 0.58 -19.95
N GLU A 286 17.54 1.90 -20.04
CA GLU A 286 16.73 2.66 -19.06
C GLU A 286 15.26 2.20 -19.03
N GLU A 287 14.66 1.93 -20.19
CA GLU A 287 13.29 1.42 -20.27
C GLU A 287 13.17 0.03 -19.65
N LEU A 288 14.15 -0.83 -19.86
CA LEU A 288 14.20 -2.17 -19.27
C LEU A 288 14.37 -2.10 -17.75
N GLU A 289 15.20 -1.19 -17.23
CA GLU A 289 15.33 -0.95 -15.79
C GLU A 289 14.02 -0.43 -15.17
N ARG A 290 13.32 0.50 -15.85
CA ARG A 290 11.99 0.97 -15.43
C ARG A 290 10.98 -0.17 -15.40
N MET A 291 10.96 -1.01 -16.43
CA MET A 291 10.08 -2.17 -16.50
C MET A 291 10.40 -3.20 -15.40
N GLN A 292 11.69 -3.48 -15.14
CA GLN A 292 12.09 -4.38 -14.06
C GLN A 292 11.69 -3.85 -12.67
N THR A 293 11.77 -2.53 -12.48
CA THR A 293 11.35 -1.89 -11.23
C THR A 293 9.83 -2.01 -11.06
N ALA A 294 9.07 -1.68 -12.11
CA ALA A 294 7.61 -1.82 -12.11
C ALA A 294 7.16 -3.28 -11.89
N ASN A 295 7.83 -4.26 -12.49
CA ASN A 295 7.54 -5.67 -12.26
C ASN A 295 7.78 -6.08 -10.81
N ARG A 296 8.86 -5.62 -10.18
CA ARG A 296 9.10 -5.87 -8.74
C ARG A 296 8.05 -5.24 -7.85
N ASP A 297 7.64 -4.01 -8.16
CA ASP A 297 6.59 -3.32 -7.41
C ASP A 297 5.24 -4.04 -7.56
N MET A 298 4.93 -4.53 -8.76
CA MET A 298 3.72 -5.32 -9.02
C MET A 298 3.76 -6.68 -8.31
N GLU A 299 4.91 -7.35 -8.29
CA GLU A 299 5.10 -8.61 -7.54
C GLU A 299 4.92 -8.40 -6.04
N MET A 300 5.43 -7.29 -5.50
CA MET A 300 5.21 -6.91 -4.10
C MET A 300 3.73 -6.68 -3.80
N CYS A 301 3.04 -5.92 -4.66
CA CYS A 301 1.60 -5.65 -4.53
C CYS A 301 0.78 -6.94 -4.59
N LEU A 302 1.11 -7.84 -5.53
CA LEU A 302 0.44 -9.14 -5.67
C LEU A 302 0.62 -9.96 -4.41
N LYS A 303 1.84 -10.01 -3.85
CA LYS A 303 2.10 -10.71 -2.59
C LYS A 303 1.30 -10.14 -1.42
N THR A 304 1.23 -8.81 -1.29
CA THR A 304 0.40 -8.17 -0.25
C THR A 304 -1.09 -8.51 -0.42
N MET A 305 -1.59 -8.50 -1.66
CA MET A 305 -2.98 -8.90 -1.94
C MET A 305 -3.22 -10.39 -1.63
N GLU A 306 -2.26 -11.27 -1.87
CA GLU A 306 -2.34 -12.69 -1.49
C GLU A 306 -2.39 -12.85 0.02
N GLU A 307 -1.52 -12.17 0.77
CA GLU A 307 -1.49 -12.16 2.24
C GLU A 307 -2.82 -11.64 2.83
N GLU A 308 -3.38 -10.55 2.28
CA GLU A 308 -4.68 -10.03 2.69
C GLU A 308 -5.82 -11.02 2.38
N ASN A 309 -5.77 -11.71 1.25
CA ASN A 309 -6.78 -12.69 0.87
C ASN A 309 -6.72 -13.92 1.79
N GLU A 310 -5.53 -14.41 2.12
CA GLU A 310 -5.33 -15.46 3.12
C GLU A 310 -5.88 -15.04 4.48
N PHE A 311 -5.56 -13.82 4.93
CA PHE A 311 -6.07 -13.27 6.19
C PHE A 311 -7.61 -13.20 6.22
N LEU A 312 -8.23 -12.73 5.13
CA LEU A 312 -9.69 -12.69 5.01
C LEU A 312 -10.30 -14.09 5.00
N GLN A 313 -9.68 -15.05 4.32
CA GLN A 313 -10.13 -16.44 4.33
C GLN A 313 -10.03 -17.06 5.73
N GLU A 314 -8.99 -16.75 6.48
CA GLU A 314 -8.86 -17.17 7.88
C GLU A 314 -9.96 -16.55 8.75
N GLN A 315 -10.25 -15.25 8.61
CA GLN A 315 -11.37 -14.62 9.32
C GLN A 315 -12.72 -15.24 8.98
N ILE A 316 -12.96 -15.55 7.71
CA ILE A 316 -14.20 -16.23 7.30
C ILE A 316 -14.27 -17.61 7.96
N ARG A 317 -13.15 -18.35 7.99
CA ARG A 317 -13.10 -19.66 8.66
C ARG A 317 -13.34 -19.55 10.16
N THR A 318 -12.79 -18.53 10.84
CA THR A 318 -13.04 -18.35 12.28
C THR A 318 -14.49 -17.94 12.55
N LEU A 319 -15.06 -17.05 11.75
CA LEU A 319 -16.48 -16.67 11.85
C LEU A 319 -17.41 -17.86 11.60
N LEU A 320 -17.11 -18.71 10.61
CA LEU A 320 -17.86 -19.93 10.36
C LEU A 320 -17.71 -20.94 11.52
N ALA A 321 -16.51 -21.10 12.08
CA ALA A 321 -16.29 -21.96 13.24
C ALA A 321 -17.02 -21.44 14.49
N LEU A 322 -17.12 -20.12 14.65
CA LEU A 322 -17.91 -19.49 15.71
C LEU A 322 -19.42 -19.67 15.48
N ASP A 323 -19.92 -19.53 14.25
CA ASP A 323 -21.32 -19.82 13.91
C ASP A 323 -21.66 -21.30 14.16
N ASP A 324 -20.77 -22.22 13.82
CA ASP A 324 -20.92 -23.65 14.10
C ASP A 324 -20.86 -23.94 15.62
N ALA A 325 -20.01 -23.26 16.38
CA ALA A 325 -19.90 -23.41 17.83
C ALA A 325 -21.09 -22.78 18.59
N ASP A 326 -21.58 -21.62 18.14
CA ASP A 326 -22.79 -20.98 18.64
C ASP A 326 -24.05 -21.72 18.20
N SER A 327 -23.99 -22.53 17.12
CA SER A 327 -25.10 -23.41 16.71
C SER A 327 -25.44 -24.48 17.76
N VAL A 328 -24.52 -24.79 18.69
CA VAL A 328 -24.76 -25.70 19.83
C VAL A 328 -25.73 -25.08 20.84
N TYR A 329 -25.83 -23.74 20.91
CA TYR A 329 -26.81 -23.03 21.73
C TYR A 329 -27.92 -22.34 20.93
N GLY A 330 -27.86 -22.30 19.59
CA GLY A 330 -28.71 -21.40 18.80
C GLY A 330 -29.42 -21.95 17.56
N ARG A 331 -29.43 -23.25 17.21
CA ARG A 331 -30.08 -23.60 15.91
C ARG A 331 -30.80 -24.92 15.66
N ALA A 332 -30.96 -25.80 16.65
CA ALA A 332 -31.84 -26.97 16.48
C ALA A 332 -33.20 -26.86 17.20
N GLY A 333 -33.31 -25.99 18.22
CA GLY A 333 -34.52 -25.82 19.05
C GLY A 333 -35.41 -24.64 18.65
N ASP A 334 -34.84 -23.59 18.06
CA ASP A 334 -35.54 -22.32 17.87
C ASP A 334 -36.80 -22.44 17.02
N ASN A 335 -36.81 -23.23 15.94
CA ASN A 335 -38.01 -23.35 15.11
C ASN A 335 -39.16 -24.14 15.79
N GLU A 336 -38.85 -25.17 16.56
CA GLU A 336 -39.88 -25.95 17.28
C GLU A 336 -40.37 -25.23 18.53
N GLU A 337 -39.48 -24.57 19.26
CA GLU A 337 -39.84 -23.76 20.43
C GLU A 337 -40.59 -22.49 20.02
N VAL A 338 -40.18 -21.82 18.94
CA VAL A 338 -40.94 -20.69 18.38
C VAL A 338 -42.32 -21.15 17.90
N ALA A 339 -42.44 -22.31 17.25
CA ALA A 339 -43.75 -22.85 16.87
C ALA A 339 -44.64 -23.16 18.09
N ARG A 340 -44.08 -23.74 19.16
CA ARG A 340 -44.81 -23.99 20.41
C ARG A 340 -45.24 -22.70 21.10
N LEU A 341 -44.35 -21.70 21.17
CA LEU A 341 -44.66 -20.41 21.77
C LEU A 341 -45.72 -19.66 20.95
N GLN A 342 -45.66 -19.72 19.62
CA GLN A 342 -46.69 -19.16 18.74
C GLN A 342 -48.05 -19.84 18.95
N GLN A 343 -48.08 -21.16 19.06
CA GLN A 343 -49.33 -21.89 19.33
C GLN A 343 -49.91 -21.53 20.70
N ALA A 344 -49.07 -21.44 21.73
CA ALA A 344 -49.49 -21.03 23.07
C ALA A 344 -50.04 -19.59 23.08
N LEU A 345 -49.45 -18.70 22.27
CA LEU A 345 -49.91 -17.31 22.13
C LEU A 345 -51.29 -17.25 21.45
N GLN A 346 -51.50 -18.03 20.39
CA GLN A 346 -52.81 -18.16 19.74
C GLN A 346 -53.90 -18.73 20.67
N GLU A 347 -53.57 -19.73 21.49
CA GLU A 347 -54.49 -20.27 22.50
C GLU A 347 -54.86 -19.21 23.55
N LYS A 348 -53.91 -18.38 23.96
CA LYS A 348 -54.17 -17.28 24.90
C LYS A 348 -55.03 -16.19 24.28
N ASP A 349 -54.79 -15.85 23.01
CA ASP A 349 -55.58 -14.86 22.28
C ASP A 349 -57.03 -15.31 22.13
N THR A 350 -57.27 -16.58 21.78
CA THR A 350 -58.63 -17.14 21.69
C THR A 350 -59.34 -17.18 23.04
N ALA A 351 -58.61 -17.52 24.12
CA ALA A 351 -59.17 -17.49 25.47
C ALA A 351 -59.52 -16.06 25.93
N LEU A 352 -58.69 -15.07 25.59
CA LEU A 352 -58.96 -13.66 25.87
C LEU A 352 -60.19 -13.17 25.09
N ALA A 353 -60.30 -13.50 23.81
CA ALA A 353 -61.47 -13.15 23.00
C ALA A 353 -62.76 -13.76 23.57
N ALA A 354 -62.75 -15.03 23.97
CA ALA A 354 -63.90 -15.68 24.59
C ALA A 354 -64.26 -15.08 25.97
N LEU A 355 -63.27 -14.61 26.72
CA LEU A 355 -63.51 -13.94 27.99
C LEU A 355 -64.11 -12.54 27.76
N GLN A 356 -63.63 -11.83 26.75
CA GLN A 356 -64.16 -10.53 26.35
C GLN A 356 -65.63 -10.64 25.89
N GLU A 357 -65.95 -11.62 25.05
CA GLU A 357 -67.34 -11.87 24.63
C GLU A 357 -68.28 -12.15 25.82
N LYS A 358 -67.80 -12.88 26.83
CA LYS A 358 -68.57 -13.10 28.07
C LYS A 358 -68.78 -11.83 28.87
N PHE A 359 -67.77 -10.95 28.95
CA PHE A 359 -67.91 -9.66 29.61
C PHE A 359 -68.90 -8.77 28.85
N ASP A 360 -68.80 -8.70 27.52
CA ASP A 360 -69.73 -7.95 26.68
C ASP A 360 -71.17 -8.46 26.82
N ALA A 361 -71.36 -9.78 26.86
CA ALA A 361 -72.68 -10.39 27.07
C ALA A 361 -73.24 -10.07 28.46
N MET A 362 -72.42 -10.16 29.52
CA MET A 362 -72.84 -9.76 30.86
C MET A 362 -73.19 -8.28 30.92
N GLU A 363 -72.40 -7.40 30.29
CA GLU A 363 -72.69 -5.96 30.23
C GLU A 363 -74.03 -5.69 29.53
N GLN A 364 -74.32 -6.37 28.42
CA GLN A 364 -75.61 -6.29 27.74
C GLN A 364 -76.77 -6.76 28.62
N GLU A 365 -76.61 -7.88 29.33
CA GLU A 365 -77.61 -8.37 30.28
C GLU A 365 -77.85 -7.35 31.40
N TYR A 366 -76.80 -6.80 32.00
CA TYR A 366 -76.91 -5.75 33.01
C TYR A 366 -77.66 -4.53 32.48
N LEU A 367 -77.29 -4.03 31.29
CA LEU A 367 -77.95 -2.89 30.67
C LEU A 367 -79.44 -3.18 30.40
N SER A 368 -79.78 -4.36 29.89
CA SER A 368 -81.17 -4.76 29.65
C SER A 368 -81.99 -4.80 30.93
N LEU A 369 -81.44 -5.33 32.03
CA LEU A 369 -82.10 -5.35 33.34
C LEU A 369 -82.29 -3.94 33.90
N TYR A 370 -81.31 -3.05 33.70
CA TYR A 370 -81.44 -1.65 34.08
C TYR A 370 -82.56 -0.96 33.29
N GLU A 371 -82.66 -1.18 31.99
CA GLU A 371 -83.73 -0.62 31.15
C GLU A 371 -85.11 -1.18 31.50
N GLU A 372 -85.24 -2.47 31.78
CA GLU A 372 -86.50 -3.09 32.25
C GLU A 372 -86.95 -2.55 33.62
N MET A 373 -86.01 -2.35 34.54
CA MET A 373 -86.30 -1.77 35.85
C MET A 373 -86.74 -0.30 35.74
N HIS A 374 -86.11 0.49 34.87
CA HIS A 374 -86.45 1.90 34.69
C HIS A 374 -87.74 2.08 33.87
N SER A 375 -88.04 1.19 32.93
CA SER A 375 -89.29 1.20 32.16
C SER A 375 -90.51 0.69 32.95
N ARG A 376 -90.34 -0.12 34.00
CA ARG A 376 -91.42 -0.51 34.94
C ARG A 376 -91.71 0.52 36.03
N SER A 377 -90.84 1.52 36.20
CA SER A 377 -90.96 2.56 37.24
C SER A 377 -91.53 3.90 36.72
N SER A 378 -91.84 3.99 35.41
CA SER A 378 -92.66 5.03 34.79
C SER A 378 -94.01 4.45 34.40
#